data_AF-A0A0S3RYH2-F1
#
_entry.id   AF-A0A0S3RYH2-F1
#
_cell.length_a   1.000
_cell.length_b   1.000
_cell.length_c   1.000
_cell.angle_alpha   90.00
_cell.angle_beta   90.00
_cell.angle_gamma   90.00
#
_symmetry.space_group_name_H-M   'P 1'
#
loop_
_entity.id
_entity.type
_entity.pdbx_description
1 polymer ?
#
loop_
_entity_poly.entity_id
_entity_poly.type
_entity_poly.pdbx_seq_one_letter_code
_entity_poly.pdbx_strand_id
1 'polypeptide(L)'
;MRKLCFNPKTASFALARNSPSSPQSLISSPTPPRLSFSEPGSVVDEDSFMEEAEAIILKWNPDSSAYAKVTSLFYQDKTEAKHYINCVNQLHQTMHSLISHSPSSHKLVLAHNLMQIAMKRLKKEFYQILCMNRAHLDPKSVSARSSRTSANSSCSDCDDDFAAEDDDIRAAGDSITEVEQVSSGAMADLKLIADCMVSSGYAKECVSVYVSILRL
;
A
#
# COMPACT_ATOMS: atom_id res chain seq x y z
N MET A 1 -3.61 -58.19 -30.62
CA MET A 1 -4.90 -58.94 -30.56
C MET A 1 -5.50 -58.81 -29.17
N ARG A 2 -6.79 -58.47 -29.12
CA ARG A 2 -7.79 -58.69 -28.05
C ARG A 2 -7.76 -57.83 -26.76
N LYS A 3 -8.73 -56.90 -26.76
CA LYS A 3 -9.42 -56.28 -25.62
C LYS A 3 -10.10 -57.34 -24.73
N LEU A 4 -10.26 -57.07 -23.44
CA LEU A 4 -11.40 -57.56 -22.65
C LEU A 4 -11.83 -56.51 -21.61
N CYS A 5 -13.03 -55.99 -21.81
CA CYS A 5 -13.83 -55.24 -20.85
C CYS A 5 -14.57 -56.25 -19.96
N PHE A 6 -14.82 -55.93 -18.69
CA PHE A 6 -15.93 -56.54 -17.94
C PHE A 6 -16.61 -55.52 -17.03
N ASN A 7 -17.90 -55.35 -17.29
CA ASN A 7 -18.92 -54.72 -16.45
C ASN A 7 -19.58 -55.86 -15.63
N PRO A 8 -20.25 -55.58 -14.51
CA PRO A 8 -21.68 -55.90 -14.53
C PRO A 8 -22.59 -54.90 -13.81
N LYS A 9 -23.87 -55.11 -14.09
CA LYS A 9 -25.05 -54.25 -13.96
C LYS A 9 -25.93 -54.71 -12.78
N THR A 10 -26.53 -53.72 -12.10
CA THR A 10 -27.69 -53.68 -11.17
C THR A 10 -28.50 -54.94 -10.81
N ALA A 11 -29.01 -54.97 -9.56
CA ALA A 11 -30.38 -55.39 -9.25
C ALA A 11 -30.91 -54.70 -7.98
N SER A 12 -32.13 -54.17 -8.07
CA SER A 12 -32.91 -53.49 -7.02
C SER A 12 -33.65 -54.48 -6.13
N PHE A 13 -33.87 -54.16 -4.85
CA PHE A 13 -35.01 -54.69 -4.08
C PHE A 13 -35.57 -53.63 -3.13
N ALA A 14 -36.87 -53.39 -3.27
CA ALA A 14 -37.69 -52.59 -2.37
C ALA A 14 -38.32 -53.49 -1.30
N LEU A 15 -38.57 -52.94 -0.11
CA LEU A 15 -39.52 -53.52 0.85
C LEU A 15 -40.23 -52.41 1.62
N ALA A 16 -41.54 -52.35 1.40
CA ALA A 16 -42.48 -51.45 2.03
C ALA A 16 -42.88 -51.92 3.44
N ARG A 17 -43.25 -50.97 4.33
CA ARG A 17 -44.16 -51.23 5.45
C ARG A 17 -44.94 -49.97 5.86
N ASN A 18 -46.26 -50.13 5.89
CA ASN A 18 -47.39 -49.24 6.23
C ASN A 18 -47.25 -48.50 7.58
N SER A 19 -47.54 -47.18 7.71
CA SER A 19 -48.81 -46.43 8.01
C SER A 19 -49.23 -46.43 9.51
N PRO A 20 -50.07 -45.51 10.09
CA PRO A 20 -50.70 -44.25 9.60
C PRO A 20 -50.75 -43.03 10.60
N SER A 21 -51.18 -41.87 10.06
CA SER A 21 -52.03 -40.77 10.62
C SER A 21 -51.64 -39.92 11.86
N SER A 22 -51.47 -38.60 11.64
CA SER A 22 -52.43 -37.55 12.06
C SER A 22 -52.11 -36.17 11.44
N PRO A 23 -53.10 -35.26 11.27
CA PRO A 23 -52.98 -34.06 10.42
C PRO A 23 -53.08 -32.75 11.23
N GLN A 24 -52.15 -31.79 11.11
CA GLN A 24 -52.42 -30.41 11.57
C GLN A 24 -51.70 -29.30 10.76
N SER A 25 -52.54 -28.31 10.42
CA SER A 25 -52.31 -26.86 10.30
C SER A 25 -51.39 -26.30 9.21
N LEU A 26 -52.07 -25.67 8.25
CA LEU A 26 -51.67 -24.56 7.39
C LEU A 26 -51.00 -23.42 8.18
N ILE A 27 -49.73 -23.10 7.87
CA ILE A 27 -49.20 -21.73 7.97
C ILE A 27 -48.21 -21.52 6.82
N SER A 28 -48.64 -20.77 5.81
CA SER A 28 -47.77 -20.25 4.76
C SER A 28 -47.04 -19.02 5.30
N SER A 29 -45.74 -19.13 5.54
CA SER A 29 -44.88 -17.99 5.86
C SER A 29 -44.34 -17.41 4.55
N PRO A 30 -44.56 -16.12 4.22
CA PRO A 30 -43.98 -15.51 3.04
C PRO A 30 -42.48 -15.28 3.26
N THR A 31 -41.66 -15.83 2.37
CA THR A 31 -40.23 -15.54 2.24
C THR A 31 -40.05 -14.04 2.00
N PRO A 32 -39.25 -13.30 2.80
CA PRO A 32 -38.92 -11.93 2.44
C PRO A 32 -38.00 -11.94 1.23
N PRO A 33 -38.19 -11.04 0.24
CA PRO A 33 -37.22 -10.89 -0.82
C PRO A 33 -35.90 -10.43 -0.20
N ARG A 34 -34.84 -11.19 -0.49
CA ARG A 34 -33.46 -10.83 -0.16
C ARG A 34 -33.12 -9.57 -0.96
N LEU A 35 -33.45 -8.41 -0.40
CA LEU A 35 -32.99 -7.13 -0.89
C LEU A 35 -31.47 -7.17 -0.83
N SER A 36 -30.86 -7.30 -2.01
CA SER A 36 -29.45 -7.01 -2.20
C SER A 36 -29.28 -5.57 -1.74
N PHE A 37 -28.74 -5.42 -0.54
CA PHE A 37 -28.23 -4.16 -0.04
C PHE A 37 -27.05 -3.82 -0.94
N SER A 38 -27.33 -3.07 -2.01
CA SER A 38 -26.29 -2.37 -2.75
C SER A 38 -25.72 -1.35 -1.79
N GLU A 39 -24.59 -1.70 -1.21
CA GLU A 39 -23.77 -0.80 -0.41
C GLU A 39 -23.54 0.48 -1.23
N PRO A 40 -23.93 1.67 -0.73
CA PRO A 40 -23.67 2.92 -1.43
C PRO A 40 -22.23 3.33 -1.17
N GLY A 41 -21.30 2.54 -1.72
CA GLY A 41 -19.86 2.74 -1.62
C GLY A 41 -19.29 3.17 -2.96
N SER A 42 -19.19 4.48 -3.16
CA SER A 42 -18.18 5.10 -4.04
C SER A 42 -18.10 4.54 -5.48
N VAL A 43 -19.17 4.68 -6.27
CA VAL A 43 -19.00 4.91 -7.71
C VAL A 43 -18.44 6.32 -7.87
N VAL A 44 -17.15 6.50 -7.57
CA VAL A 44 -16.39 7.54 -8.27
C VAL A 44 -16.49 7.15 -9.74
N ASP A 45 -17.06 8.04 -10.53
CA ASP A 45 -17.15 7.86 -11.97
C ASP A 45 -15.74 7.55 -12.49
N GLU A 46 -15.53 6.35 -13.06
CA GLU A 46 -14.19 5.88 -13.45
C GLU A 46 -13.51 6.86 -14.42
N ASP A 47 -14.33 7.57 -15.20
CA ASP A 47 -13.91 8.65 -16.08
C ASP A 47 -13.41 9.89 -15.31
N SER A 48 -14.16 10.34 -14.30
CA SER A 48 -13.76 11.46 -13.43
C SER A 48 -12.46 11.19 -12.67
N PHE A 49 -12.29 9.99 -12.12
CA PHE A 49 -11.03 9.60 -11.47
C PHE A 49 -9.85 9.65 -12.44
N MET A 50 -10.05 9.17 -13.67
CA MET A 50 -8.98 9.10 -14.65
C MET A 50 -8.52 10.48 -15.11
N GLU A 51 -9.44 11.44 -15.25
CA GLU A 51 -9.11 12.84 -15.51
C GLU A 51 -8.31 13.46 -14.36
N GLU A 52 -8.71 13.21 -13.11
CA GLU A 52 -7.97 13.66 -11.92
C GLU A 52 -6.56 13.05 -11.87
N ALA A 53 -6.47 11.74 -12.13
CA ALA A 53 -5.21 11.01 -12.14
C ALA A 53 -4.25 11.52 -13.22
N GLU A 54 -4.77 11.79 -14.42
CA GLU A 54 -4.00 12.39 -15.49
C GLU A 54 -3.46 13.77 -15.08
N ALA A 55 -4.31 14.63 -14.53
CA ALA A 55 -3.92 15.97 -14.12
C ALA A 55 -2.79 15.96 -13.08
N ILE A 56 -2.90 15.15 -12.01
CA ILE A 56 -1.88 15.10 -10.97
C ILE A 56 -0.58 14.43 -11.44
N ILE A 57 -0.66 13.35 -12.22
CA ILE A 57 0.53 12.64 -12.71
C ILE A 57 1.30 13.49 -13.73
N LEU A 58 0.60 14.16 -14.65
CA LEU A 58 1.23 15.03 -15.64
C LEU A 58 1.83 16.29 -15.00
N LYS A 59 1.18 16.86 -13.98
CA LYS A 59 1.75 17.97 -13.19
C LYS A 59 3.13 17.62 -12.63
N TRP A 60 3.29 16.38 -12.18
CA TRP A 60 4.54 15.85 -11.60
C TRP A 60 5.41 15.07 -12.60
N ASN A 61 5.15 15.18 -13.91
CA ASN A 61 5.93 14.48 -14.92
C ASN A 61 7.38 15.03 -14.98
N PRO A 62 8.40 14.20 -14.71
CA PRO A 62 9.79 14.66 -14.62
C PRO A 62 10.39 15.12 -15.96
N ASP A 63 9.83 14.70 -17.10
CA ASP A 63 10.34 15.06 -18.43
C ASP A 63 9.68 16.31 -18.99
N SER A 64 8.36 16.41 -18.83
CA SER A 64 7.55 17.49 -19.42
C SER A 64 7.41 18.70 -18.48
N SER A 65 7.16 18.47 -17.19
CA SER A 65 6.86 19.55 -16.25
C SER A 65 8.12 20.25 -15.77
N ALA A 66 8.24 21.55 -16.08
CA ALA A 66 9.33 22.39 -15.55
C ALA A 66 9.28 22.46 -14.02
N TYR A 67 8.07 22.45 -13.44
CA TYR A 67 7.87 22.44 -11.99
C TYR A 67 8.43 21.16 -11.36
N ALA A 68 8.11 19.98 -11.92
CA ALA A 68 8.59 18.70 -11.39
C ALA A 68 10.11 18.50 -11.51
N LYS A 69 10.78 19.24 -12.40
CA LYS A 69 12.23 19.18 -12.58
C LYS A 69 12.98 19.80 -11.41
N VAL A 70 12.47 20.89 -10.85
CA VAL A 70 13.13 21.69 -9.82
C VAL A 70 12.55 21.49 -8.42
N THR A 71 11.32 20.95 -8.32
CA THR A 71 10.64 20.71 -7.04
C THR A 71 10.65 19.22 -6.67
N SER A 72 10.87 18.90 -5.40
CA SER A 72 10.65 17.56 -4.84
C SER A 72 9.22 17.42 -4.32
N LEU A 73 8.55 16.33 -4.69
CA LEU A 73 7.16 16.04 -4.32
C LEU A 73 7.00 15.89 -2.80
N PHE A 74 8.01 15.33 -2.12
CA PHE A 74 7.93 15.02 -0.68
C PHE A 74 8.47 16.13 0.24
N TYR A 75 8.97 17.25 -0.32
CA TYR A 75 9.62 18.29 0.47
C TYR A 75 8.67 19.37 1.03
N GLN A 76 7.75 19.89 0.22
CA GLN A 76 6.88 21.02 0.61
C GLN A 76 5.52 20.56 1.15
N ASP A 77 4.80 19.72 0.40
CA ASP A 77 3.41 19.36 0.71
C ASP A 77 3.25 17.85 0.91
N LYS A 78 3.26 17.43 2.18
CA LYS A 78 3.04 16.03 2.54
C LYS A 78 1.63 15.53 2.21
N THR A 79 0.65 16.43 2.13
CA THR A 79 -0.73 16.05 1.77
C THR A 79 -0.82 15.76 0.29
N GLU A 80 -0.20 16.60 -0.54
CA GLU A 80 -0.09 16.37 -1.98
C GLU A 80 0.72 15.10 -2.29
N ALA A 81 1.83 14.87 -1.60
CA ALA A 81 2.62 13.64 -1.76
C ALA A 81 1.79 12.38 -1.46
N LYS A 82 0.97 12.40 -0.39
CA LYS A 82 0.07 11.30 -0.06
C LYS A 82 -1.05 11.13 -1.08
N HIS A 83 -1.62 12.23 -1.57
CA HIS A 83 -2.64 12.20 -2.63
C HIS A 83 -2.07 11.62 -3.92
N TYR A 84 -0.84 11.97 -4.28
CA TYR A 84 -0.11 11.38 -5.39
C TYR A 84 0.03 9.85 -5.24
N ILE A 85 0.50 9.37 -4.08
CA ILE A 85 0.65 7.93 -3.82
C ILE A 85 -0.70 7.21 -3.88
N ASN A 86 -1.75 7.80 -3.31
CA ASN A 86 -3.10 7.24 -3.36
C ASN A 86 -3.62 7.15 -4.80
N CYS A 87 -3.42 8.21 -5.59
CA CYS A 87 -3.77 8.23 -7.00
C CYS A 87 -3.06 7.12 -7.78
N VAL A 88 -1.76 6.90 -7.56
CA VAL A 88 -1.01 5.82 -8.20
C VAL A 88 -1.52 4.44 -7.81
N ASN A 89 -1.83 4.22 -6.53
CA ASN A 89 -2.38 2.95 -6.06
C ASN A 89 -3.77 2.67 -6.66
N GLN A 90 -4.62 3.69 -6.74
CA GLN A 90 -5.93 3.59 -7.39
C GLN A 90 -5.77 3.33 -8.89
N LEU A 91 -4.86 4.03 -9.57
CA LEU A 91 -4.56 3.80 -10.98
C LEU A 91 -4.15 2.35 -11.24
N HIS A 92 -3.32 1.77 -10.36
CA HIS A 92 -2.95 0.36 -10.45
C HIS A 92 -4.17 -0.58 -10.33
N GLN A 93 -5.08 -0.32 -9.38
CA GLN A 93 -6.32 -1.10 -9.21
C GLN A 93 -7.24 -0.95 -10.43
N THR A 94 -7.42 0.27 -10.92
CA THR A 94 -8.20 0.56 -12.13
C THR A 94 -7.62 -0.19 -13.32
N MET A 95 -6.30 -0.21 -13.51
CA MET A 95 -5.67 -0.99 -14.58
C MET A 95 -6.00 -2.49 -14.50
N HIS A 96 -5.95 -3.10 -13.31
CA HIS A 96 -6.33 -4.52 -13.14
C HIS A 96 -7.80 -4.78 -13.48
N SER A 97 -8.70 -3.88 -13.05
CA SER A 97 -10.12 -3.95 -13.42
C SER A 97 -10.30 -3.83 -14.94
N LEU A 98 -9.60 -2.89 -15.56
CA LEU A 98 -9.75 -2.54 -16.97
C LEU A 98 -9.21 -3.63 -17.90
N ILE A 99 -8.15 -4.34 -17.50
CA ILE A 99 -7.66 -5.54 -18.21
C ILE A 99 -8.76 -6.61 -18.31
N SER A 100 -9.57 -6.76 -17.27
CA SER A 100 -10.62 -7.78 -17.21
C SER A 100 -11.87 -7.39 -18.03
N HIS A 101 -12.23 -6.10 -18.03
CA HIS A 101 -13.46 -5.63 -18.66
C HIS A 101 -13.28 -5.07 -20.07
N SER A 102 -12.13 -4.46 -20.38
CA SER A 102 -11.88 -3.77 -21.65
C SER A 102 -10.39 -3.71 -22.04
N PRO A 103 -9.78 -4.86 -22.42
CA PRO A 103 -8.33 -4.98 -22.62
C PRO A 103 -7.78 -4.20 -23.83
N SER A 104 -8.62 -3.74 -24.75
CA SER A 104 -8.22 -2.92 -25.92
C SER A 104 -8.68 -1.46 -25.82
N SER A 105 -9.13 -1.01 -24.65
CA SER A 105 -9.60 0.36 -24.48
C SER A 105 -8.45 1.38 -24.52
N HIS A 106 -8.72 2.55 -25.11
CA HIS A 106 -7.79 3.70 -25.05
C HIS A 106 -7.47 4.09 -23.60
N LYS A 107 -8.43 3.91 -22.69
CA LYS A 107 -8.30 4.11 -21.25
C LYS A 107 -7.16 3.27 -20.65
N LEU A 108 -7.02 2.00 -21.07
CA LEU A 108 -5.95 1.13 -20.57
C LEU A 108 -4.57 1.60 -21.05
N VAL A 109 -4.48 2.06 -22.30
CA VAL A 109 -3.24 2.62 -22.85
C VAL A 109 -2.84 3.89 -22.10
N LEU A 110 -3.80 4.80 -21.87
CA LEU A 110 -3.58 6.01 -21.07
C LEU A 110 -3.13 5.67 -19.65
N ALA A 111 -3.84 4.76 -18.97
CA ALA A 111 -3.50 4.33 -17.61
C ALA A 111 -2.09 3.72 -17.54
N HIS A 112 -1.70 2.92 -18.53
CA HIS A 112 -0.35 2.38 -18.62
C HIS A 112 0.71 3.49 -18.77
N ASN A 113 0.48 4.47 -19.65
CA ASN A 113 1.38 5.61 -19.81
C ASN A 113 1.50 6.43 -18.53
N LEU A 114 0.38 6.73 -17.87
CA LEU A 114 0.37 7.45 -16.59
C LEU A 114 1.14 6.67 -15.51
N MET A 115 0.96 5.35 -15.44
CA MET A 115 1.70 4.49 -14.51
C MET A 115 3.23 4.58 -14.73
N GLN A 116 3.69 4.56 -15.99
CA GLN A 116 5.11 4.68 -16.31
C GLN A 116 5.67 6.05 -15.89
N ILE A 117 4.93 7.13 -16.15
CA ILE A 117 5.31 8.49 -15.73
C ILE A 117 5.40 8.54 -14.20
N ALA A 118 4.39 7.98 -13.52
CA ALA A 118 4.34 7.97 -12.07
C ALA A 118 5.50 7.21 -11.45
N MET A 119 5.82 6.03 -11.94
CA MET A 119 6.93 5.22 -11.44
C MET A 119 8.28 5.87 -11.70
N LYS A 120 8.43 6.56 -12.84
CA LYS A 120 9.63 7.36 -13.12
C LYS A 120 9.79 8.51 -12.12
N ARG A 121 8.70 9.18 -11.74
CA ARG A 121 8.71 10.24 -10.71
C ARG A 121 9.04 9.66 -9.34
N LEU A 122 8.34 8.61 -8.90
CA LEU A 122 8.58 7.97 -7.61
C LEU A 122 10.02 7.47 -7.47
N LYS A 123 10.58 6.88 -8.52
CA LYS A 123 11.99 6.49 -8.57
C LYS A 123 12.95 7.67 -8.34
N LYS A 124 12.67 8.83 -8.95
CA LYS A 124 13.47 10.05 -8.79
C LYS A 124 13.39 10.58 -7.36
N GLU A 125 12.20 10.62 -6.78
CA GLU A 125 12.00 11.04 -5.39
C GLU A 125 12.67 10.08 -4.41
N PHE A 126 12.53 8.77 -4.60
CA PHE A 126 13.18 7.76 -3.77
C PHE A 126 14.71 7.93 -3.77
N TYR A 127 15.30 8.10 -4.96
CA TYR A 127 16.73 8.40 -5.09
C TYR A 127 17.13 9.70 -4.38
N GLN A 128 16.35 10.76 -4.57
CA GLN A 128 16.65 12.07 -4.01
C GLN A 128 16.63 12.04 -2.48
N ILE A 129 15.60 11.44 -1.87
CA ILE A 129 15.48 11.32 -0.42
C ILE A 129 16.62 10.45 0.14
N LEU A 130 16.96 9.34 -0.52
CA LEU A 130 18.11 8.51 -0.13
C LEU A 130 19.43 9.29 -0.18
N CYS A 131 19.67 10.08 -1.24
CA CYS A 131 20.87 10.90 -1.36
C CYS A 131 20.97 11.93 -0.24
N MET A 132 19.88 12.64 0.03
CA MET A 132 19.82 13.67 1.07
C MET A 132 20.03 13.09 2.48
N ASN A 133 19.72 11.82 2.69
CA ASN A 133 19.82 11.15 3.99
C ASN A 133 21.00 10.15 4.07
N ARG A 134 21.91 10.13 3.09
CA ARG A 134 22.98 9.11 2.97
C ARG A 134 23.79 8.92 4.26
N ALA A 135 24.15 10.01 4.94
CA ALA A 135 24.93 9.96 6.18
C ALA A 135 24.22 9.21 7.33
N HIS A 136 22.89 9.15 7.30
CA HIS A 136 22.05 8.50 8.32
C HIS A 136 21.66 7.07 7.96
N LEU A 137 21.89 6.65 6.71
CA LEU A 137 21.48 5.34 6.18
C LEU A 137 22.62 4.32 6.09
N ASP A 138 23.83 4.67 6.54
CA ASP A 138 24.94 3.71 6.62
C ASP A 138 24.54 2.50 7.48
N PRO A 139 24.59 1.25 6.95
CA PRO A 139 24.28 0.04 7.70
C PRO A 139 25.02 -0.06 9.05
N LYS A 140 26.22 0.51 9.17
CA LYS A 140 26.97 0.56 10.43
C LYS A 140 26.33 1.51 11.47
N SER A 141 25.69 2.58 11.02
CA SER A 141 24.99 3.56 11.87
C SER A 141 23.58 3.10 12.28
N VAL A 142 22.88 2.36 11.41
CA VAL A 142 21.51 1.87 11.70
C VAL A 142 21.52 0.71 12.70
N SER A 143 22.53 -0.17 12.65
CA SER A 143 22.66 -1.30 13.59
C SER A 143 22.87 -0.86 15.04
N ALA A 144 23.51 0.29 15.28
CA ALA A 144 23.67 0.85 16.62
C ALA A 144 22.39 1.50 17.17
N ARG A 145 21.46 1.89 16.28
CA ARG A 145 20.25 2.65 16.63
C ARG A 145 19.06 1.75 16.98
N SER A 146 18.90 0.60 16.30
CA SER A 146 17.88 -0.39 16.66
C SER A 146 18.07 -1.01 18.05
N SER A 147 19.27 -0.92 18.63
CA SER A 147 19.54 -1.39 20.00
C SER A 147 19.07 -0.41 21.09
N ARG A 148 18.81 0.86 20.77
CA ARG A 148 18.47 1.89 21.77
C ARG A 148 16.98 2.02 22.06
N THR A 149 16.11 1.52 21.17
CA THR A 149 14.66 1.62 21.33
C THR A 149 14.04 0.47 22.14
N SER A 150 14.85 -0.48 22.65
CA SER A 150 14.35 -1.66 23.37
C SER A 150 14.75 -1.73 24.85
N ALA A 151 15.22 -0.62 25.45
CA ALA A 151 15.71 -0.59 26.82
C ALA A 151 15.06 0.46 27.73
N ASN A 152 13.88 1.00 27.37
CA ASN A 152 13.20 2.00 28.21
C ASN A 152 11.82 1.55 28.71
N SER A 153 11.69 0.27 29.04
CA SER A 153 10.58 -0.24 29.86
C SER A 153 11.13 -1.11 30.98
N SER A 154 11.75 -0.48 31.99
CA SER A 154 11.81 -1.08 33.33
C SER A 154 12.00 -0.01 34.41
N CYS A 155 11.18 -0.15 35.44
CA CYS A 155 10.96 0.62 36.66
C CYS A 155 12.18 1.22 37.40
N SER A 156 11.98 2.36 38.07
CA SER A 156 12.00 2.41 39.55
C SER A 156 11.37 3.70 40.09
N ASP A 157 10.53 3.51 41.09
CA ASP A 157 9.98 4.49 42.03
C ASP A 157 11.07 4.87 43.06
N CYS A 158 11.36 6.17 43.22
CA CYS A 158 11.99 6.74 44.41
C CYS A 158 11.84 8.28 44.42
N ASP A 159 11.10 8.79 45.40
CA ASP A 159 11.21 10.16 45.92
C ASP A 159 12.61 10.39 46.51
N ASP A 160 13.27 11.53 46.20
CA ASP A 160 13.90 12.41 47.21
C ASP A 160 14.38 13.74 46.58
N ASP A 161 14.27 14.78 47.39
CA ASP A 161 14.56 16.20 47.18
C ASP A 161 16.07 16.51 47.17
N PHE A 162 16.57 17.23 46.16
CA PHE A 162 17.63 18.23 46.37
C PHE A 162 17.79 19.19 45.18
N ALA A 163 17.65 20.49 45.46
CA ALA A 163 18.02 21.58 44.57
C ALA A 163 19.55 21.72 44.45
N ALA A 164 20.11 21.72 43.24
CA ALA A 164 21.30 22.48 42.90
C ALA A 164 21.52 22.53 41.38
N GLU A 165 22.06 23.66 40.97
CA GLU A 165 22.19 24.21 39.63
C GLU A 165 23.18 23.45 38.73
N ASP A 166 22.80 23.21 37.48
CA ASP A 166 23.73 23.06 36.34
C ASP A 166 22.97 23.30 35.02
N ASP A 167 22.99 24.56 34.59
CA ASP A 167 22.36 25.07 33.37
C ASP A 167 23.37 25.03 32.20
N ASP A 168 23.87 23.85 31.82
CA ASP A 168 24.73 23.71 30.62
C ASP A 168 24.61 22.34 29.90
N ILE A 169 23.70 21.45 30.32
CA ILE A 169 23.45 20.13 29.69
C ILE A 169 22.04 20.06 29.05
N ARG A 170 21.54 21.16 28.49
CA ARG A 170 20.26 21.16 27.74
C ARG A 170 20.37 21.61 26.29
N ALA A 171 21.47 22.25 25.90
CA ALA A 171 21.69 22.69 24.52
C ALA A 171 22.14 21.55 23.57
N ALA A 172 22.75 20.47 24.09
CA ALA A 172 23.23 19.35 23.27
C ALA A 172 22.17 18.26 23.02
N GLY A 173 21.09 18.21 23.81
CA GLY A 173 19.99 17.26 23.64
C GLY A 173 19.03 17.65 22.51
N ASP A 174 18.85 18.94 22.26
CA ASP A 174 17.90 19.47 21.29
C ASP A 174 18.41 19.37 19.84
N SER A 175 19.73 19.42 19.65
CA SER A 175 20.33 19.22 18.32
C SER A 175 20.35 17.73 17.90
N ILE A 176 20.28 16.80 18.86
CA ILE A 176 20.17 15.36 18.58
C ILE A 176 18.73 15.01 18.17
N THR A 177 17.72 15.53 18.86
CA THR A 177 16.30 15.25 18.57
C THR A 177 15.86 15.72 17.18
N GLU A 178 16.35 16.87 16.70
CA GLU A 178 16.02 17.36 15.36
C GLU A 178 16.57 16.49 14.23
N VAL A 179 17.84 16.06 14.33
CA VAL A 179 18.46 15.16 13.34
C VAL A 179 17.77 13.79 13.34
N GLU A 180 17.37 13.30 14.52
CA GLU A 180 16.61 12.07 14.67
C GLU A 180 15.20 12.17 14.07
N GLN A 181 14.53 13.32 14.20
CA GLN A 181 13.18 13.53 13.69
C GLN A 181 13.13 13.79 12.18
N VAL A 182 14.14 14.50 11.64
CA VAL A 182 14.33 14.66 10.18
C VAL A 182 14.60 13.30 9.53
N SER A 183 15.43 12.46 10.16
CA SER A 183 15.68 11.08 9.70
C SER A 183 14.42 10.22 9.78
N SER A 184 13.61 10.33 10.83
CA SER A 184 12.34 9.59 10.97
C SER A 184 11.32 9.96 9.88
N GLY A 185 11.18 11.25 9.57
CA GLY A 185 10.30 11.72 8.49
C GLY A 185 10.72 11.18 7.12
N ALA A 186 12.00 11.29 6.80
CA ALA A 186 12.53 10.76 5.55
C ALA A 186 12.36 9.23 5.42
N MET A 187 12.52 8.49 6.52
CA MET A 187 12.29 7.04 6.52
C MET A 187 10.82 6.68 6.28
N ALA A 188 9.87 7.45 6.83
CA ALA A 188 8.45 7.26 6.56
C ALA A 188 8.12 7.52 5.08
N ASP A 189 8.69 8.58 4.50
CA ASP A 189 8.49 8.91 3.08
C ASP A 189 9.11 7.85 2.15
N LEU A 190 10.34 7.39 2.46
CA LEU A 190 10.98 6.28 1.75
C LEU A 190 10.13 5.01 1.81
N LYS A 191 9.57 4.68 2.97
CA LYS A 191 8.69 3.53 3.13
C LYS A 191 7.42 3.66 2.29
N LEU A 192 6.77 4.82 2.31
CA LEU A 192 5.57 5.08 1.51
C LEU A 192 5.82 4.90 0.01
N ILE A 193 6.94 5.45 -0.48
CA ILE A 193 7.33 5.30 -1.89
C ILE A 193 7.64 3.84 -2.22
N ALA A 194 8.44 3.16 -1.39
CA ALA A 194 8.82 1.77 -1.62
C ALA A 194 7.61 0.84 -1.62
N ASP A 195 6.70 0.97 -0.65
CA ASP A 195 5.48 0.17 -0.56
C ASP A 195 4.62 0.35 -1.83
N CYS A 196 4.47 1.58 -2.31
CA CYS A 196 3.73 1.89 -3.56
C CYS A 196 4.40 1.27 -4.80
N MET A 197 5.72 1.45 -4.95
CA MET A 197 6.47 0.89 -6.08
C MET A 197 6.42 -0.64 -6.10
N VAL A 198 6.64 -1.29 -4.95
CA VAL A 198 6.61 -2.75 -4.83
C VAL A 198 5.23 -3.30 -5.14
N SER A 199 4.18 -2.69 -4.57
CA SER A 199 2.79 -3.12 -4.81
C SER A 199 2.37 -2.97 -6.28
N SER A 200 2.97 -2.01 -6.99
CA SER A 200 2.70 -1.77 -8.41
C SER A 200 3.55 -2.62 -9.35
N GLY A 201 4.41 -3.50 -8.83
CA GLY A 201 5.28 -4.40 -9.62
C GLY A 201 6.68 -3.87 -9.94
N TYR A 202 7.11 -2.77 -9.33
CA TYR A 202 8.40 -2.09 -9.58
C TYR A 202 9.44 -2.35 -8.48
N ALA A 203 9.37 -3.53 -7.85
CA ALA A 203 10.26 -3.90 -6.76
C ALA A 203 11.74 -3.92 -7.18
N LYS A 204 12.03 -4.39 -8.40
CA LYS A 204 13.39 -4.49 -8.93
C LYS A 204 14.03 -3.09 -9.10
N GLU A 205 13.27 -2.13 -9.60
CA GLU A 205 13.66 -0.75 -9.78
C GLU A 205 13.92 -0.08 -8.42
N CYS A 206 13.03 -0.32 -7.45
CA CYS A 206 13.18 0.18 -6.08
C CYS A 206 14.49 -0.30 -5.44
N VAL A 207 14.76 -1.61 -5.49
CA VAL A 207 16.00 -2.20 -4.95
C VAL A 207 17.23 -1.70 -5.72
N SER A 208 17.14 -1.60 -7.05
CA SER A 208 18.25 -1.10 -7.87
C SER A 208 18.67 0.31 -7.47
N VAL A 209 17.72 1.19 -7.14
CA VAL A 209 18.01 2.55 -6.70
C VAL A 209 18.70 2.55 -5.34
N TYR A 210 18.16 1.80 -4.38
CA TYR A 210 18.78 1.67 -3.05
C TYR A 210 20.22 1.17 -3.13
N VAL A 211 20.46 0.10 -3.89
CA VAL A 211 21.80 -0.47 -4.08
C VAL A 211 22.73 0.51 -4.79
N SER A 212 22.23 1.33 -5.71
CA SER A 212 23.06 2.33 -6.40
C SER A 212 23.64 3.37 -5.42
N ILE A 213 22.89 3.75 -4.39
CA ILE A 213 23.35 4.67 -3.34
C ILE A 213 24.40 4.02 -2.43
N LEU A 214 24.21 2.73 -2.11
CA LEU A 214 25.12 2.00 -1.21
C LEU A 214 26.50 1.71 -1.85
N ARG A 215 26.59 1.73 -3.19
CA ARG A 215 27.83 1.48 -3.94
C ARG A 215 28.60 2.76 -4.29
N LEU A 216 27.99 3.92 -4.17
CA LEU A 216 28.66 5.23 -4.27
C LEU A 216 29.42 5.54 -3.00
#